data_AF-A0A7N0RF38-F1
#
_entry.id   AF-A0A7N0RF38-F1
#
_cell.length_a   1.000
_cell.length_b   1.000
_cell.length_c   1.000
_cell.angle_alpha   90.00
_cell.angle_beta   90.00
_cell.angle_gamma   90.00
#
_symmetry.space_group_name_H-M   'P 1'
#
loop_
_entity.id
_entity.type
_entity.pdbx_description
1 polymer ?
#
loop_
_entity_poly.entity_id
_entity_poly.type
_entity_poly.pdbx_seq_one_letter_code
_entity_poly.pdbx_strand_id
1 'polypeptide(L)'
;MAEEEAGMFTVRQTLGTVLCCKCGISMEPNAANMCVKCLGSEVDITEDLQKNVLIMYCPECGSYLQPPKTRIKAQLESPELLAFCVKRLKNLHKVKLIDARFILTEPHSERIMVELVIQRNVMNGLILQQRYQVDYVVQDQMCDTCSRAQVNPDQLVASVQVRQHVPHRRTFFYLEQLILKHDAAVKSIRIKQMDKGIDFFFANRSHAVKFVEFLGKVTPIKSRHDKQLVSHDRKNNTYNYKYTFSVEISPVCREDLICLPPKVKNTLGNIGPLVICTKVSNSIALLDPQTLRTCFLDADQYWRYSFKSLLSSRQLTEYIVLDITPSEVNVPGTNYVLAHAEVARVSDFGSNDTNFLIRTHLGHLLKPGDYALGYDLYGANSNDIEMDKYKGLEIPYAVLIKKSYEEKRQKKRAKPRSWKLKTLNMEVDDPKGRVDEEKISSEYEQFLQDLEENPDLRFNISLYRDTENQPSEMTSVTDGEHLPAVPLHELLADLEISDDEEYKETEEASTKE
;
A
#
# COMPACT_ATOMS: atom_id res chain seq x y z
N MET A 1 55.98 41.78 46.68
CA MET A 1 55.43 40.76 47.59
C MET A 1 56.16 39.47 47.28
N ALA A 2 57.07 39.10 48.16
CA ALA A 2 57.83 37.87 48.07
C ALA A 2 56.97 36.71 48.56
N GLU A 3 56.96 35.60 47.83
CA GLU A 3 56.80 34.26 48.40
C GLU A 3 57.83 33.35 47.73
N GLU A 4 58.61 32.69 48.58
CA GLU A 4 59.82 31.94 48.29
C GLU A 4 59.49 30.60 47.59
N GLU A 5 60.14 30.33 46.46
CA GLU A 5 60.15 29.00 45.86
C GLU A 5 61.02 28.05 46.70
N ALA A 6 60.37 27.34 47.64
CA ALA A 6 60.98 26.21 48.33
C ALA A 6 61.18 25.06 47.34
N GLY A 7 62.43 24.85 46.91
CA GLY A 7 62.84 23.68 46.14
C GLY A 7 62.59 22.38 46.92
N MET A 8 61.51 21.67 46.60
CA MET A 8 61.33 20.30 47.05
C MET A 8 62.24 19.38 46.25
N PHE A 9 63.26 18.84 46.90
CA PHE A 9 64.05 17.72 46.41
C PHE A 9 63.15 16.49 46.30
N THR A 10 62.66 16.17 45.10
CA THR A 10 61.97 14.91 44.85
C THR A 10 63.00 13.77 44.85
N VAL A 11 63.03 12.99 45.92
CA VAL A 11 63.81 11.74 45.95
C VAL A 11 63.29 10.87 44.81
N ARG A 12 64.13 10.62 43.79
CA ARG A 12 63.84 9.60 42.78
C ARG A 12 63.70 8.27 43.52
N GLN A 13 62.48 7.80 43.72
CA GLN A 13 62.24 6.45 44.21
C GLN A 13 62.87 5.49 43.21
N THR A 14 63.99 4.87 43.58
CA THR A 14 64.57 3.76 42.82
C THR A 14 63.60 2.59 42.96
N LEU A 15 62.82 2.31 41.91
CA LEU A 15 62.03 1.09 41.83
C LEU A 15 63.01 -0.08 41.97
N GLY A 16 62.94 -0.81 43.09
CA GLY A 16 63.80 -1.95 43.33
C GLY A 16 63.56 -3.00 42.26
N THR A 17 64.61 -3.50 41.63
CA THR A 17 64.50 -4.56 40.63
C THR A 17 64.72 -5.93 41.28
N VAL A 18 63.93 -6.91 40.90
CA VAL A 18 64.04 -8.32 41.32
C VAL A 18 64.39 -9.16 40.09
N LEU A 19 65.14 -10.24 40.26
CA LEU A 19 65.44 -11.17 39.17
C LEU A 19 64.30 -12.19 39.04
N CYS A 20 63.88 -12.48 37.81
CA CYS A 20 62.94 -13.56 37.54
C CYS A 20 63.48 -14.91 38.02
N CYS A 21 62.68 -15.67 38.77
CA CYS A 21 63.06 -16.96 39.36
C CYS A 21 63.44 -18.06 38.34
N LYS A 22 63.05 -17.89 37.06
CA LYS A 22 63.29 -18.88 35.98
C LYS A 22 64.42 -18.49 35.02
N CYS A 23 64.45 -17.23 34.57
CA CYS A 23 65.36 -16.78 33.51
C CYS A 23 66.38 -15.72 33.97
N GLY A 24 66.31 -15.25 35.22
CA GLY A 24 67.27 -14.28 35.77
C GLY A 24 67.20 -12.88 35.16
N ILE A 25 66.16 -12.55 34.37
CA ILE A 25 65.98 -11.21 33.82
C ILE A 25 65.57 -10.25 34.96
N SER A 26 66.19 -9.06 35.01
CA SER A 26 65.83 -7.97 35.92
C SER A 26 64.45 -7.41 35.56
N MET A 27 63.55 -7.37 36.54
CA MET A 27 62.16 -6.98 36.40
C MET A 27 61.66 -6.21 37.63
N GLU A 28 60.53 -5.52 37.51
CA GLU A 28 59.84 -4.97 38.68
C GLU A 28 59.25 -6.10 39.54
N PRO A 29 59.25 -5.97 40.88
CA PRO A 29 58.73 -6.97 41.78
C PRO A 29 57.24 -7.19 41.52
N ASN A 30 56.87 -8.44 41.22
CA ASN A 30 55.48 -8.84 41.06
C ASN A 30 55.16 -10.04 41.98
N ALA A 31 53.87 -10.27 42.25
CA ALA A 31 53.44 -11.31 43.18
C ALA A 31 53.85 -12.75 42.77
N ALA A 32 54.20 -12.96 41.49
CA ALA A 32 54.64 -14.24 40.94
C ALA A 32 56.17 -14.42 40.92
N ASN A 33 56.96 -13.37 41.19
CA ASN A 33 58.42 -13.33 41.01
C ASN A 33 58.90 -13.84 39.63
N MET A 34 58.06 -13.72 38.60
CA MET A 34 58.27 -14.23 37.25
C MET A 34 58.11 -13.13 36.22
N CYS A 35 59.03 -13.05 35.25
CA CYS A 35 58.91 -12.08 34.17
C CYS A 35 57.73 -12.43 33.25
N VAL A 36 57.21 -11.44 32.52
CA VAL A 36 56.04 -11.59 31.64
C VAL A 36 56.19 -12.75 30.65
N LYS A 37 57.41 -12.98 30.13
CA LYS A 37 57.69 -14.07 29.19
C LYS A 37 57.60 -15.45 29.85
N CYS A 38 58.18 -15.63 31.04
CA CYS A 38 58.12 -16.90 31.77
C CYS A 38 56.71 -17.18 32.30
N LEU A 39 56.00 -16.13 32.72
CA LEU A 39 54.62 -16.27 33.21
C LEU A 39 53.67 -16.65 32.06
N GLY A 40 53.80 -16.00 30.89
CA GLY A 40 53.01 -16.34 29.71
C GLY A 40 53.33 -17.71 29.09
N SER A 41 54.49 -18.30 29.41
CA SER A 41 54.80 -19.68 29.01
C SER A 41 54.24 -20.75 29.95
N GLU A 42 53.98 -20.40 31.21
CA GLU A 42 53.48 -21.36 32.22
C GLU A 42 51.97 -21.31 32.42
N VAL A 43 51.35 -20.15 32.18
CA VAL A 43 49.91 -19.95 32.36
C VAL A 43 49.27 -19.62 31.02
N ASP A 44 48.53 -20.57 30.45
CA ASP A 44 47.68 -20.34 29.29
C ASP A 44 46.26 -20.00 29.72
N ILE A 45 45.80 -18.78 29.42
CA ILE A 45 44.45 -18.32 29.75
C ILE A 45 43.41 -18.98 28.81
N THR A 46 43.87 -19.51 27.67
CA THR A 46 43.01 -19.95 26.56
C THR A 46 42.54 -21.41 26.63
N GLU A 47 43.02 -22.19 27.60
CA GLU A 47 42.72 -23.62 27.73
C GLU A 47 41.21 -23.91 27.86
N ASP A 48 40.47 -23.02 28.52
CA ASP A 48 39.02 -23.14 28.77
C ASP A 48 38.15 -22.69 27.57
N LEU A 49 38.76 -22.16 26.51
CA LEU A 49 38.07 -21.51 25.38
C LEU A 49 38.06 -22.40 24.12
N GLN A 50 36.98 -22.28 23.35
CA GLN A 50 36.77 -23.07 22.13
C GLN A 50 37.49 -22.44 20.95
N LYS A 51 38.50 -23.13 20.39
CA LYS A 51 39.29 -22.65 19.25
C LYS A 51 38.55 -22.78 17.92
N ASN A 52 37.69 -23.80 17.79
CA ASN A 52 36.93 -24.07 16.57
C ASN A 52 35.43 -23.98 16.86
N VAL A 53 34.69 -23.22 16.04
CA VAL A 53 33.25 -23.03 16.20
C VAL A 53 32.53 -23.19 14.86
N LEU A 54 31.41 -23.91 14.85
CA LEU A 54 30.55 -24.06 13.68
C LEU A 54 29.48 -22.96 13.66
N ILE A 55 29.36 -22.27 12.54
CA ILE A 55 28.32 -21.29 12.25
C ILE A 55 27.51 -21.77 11.03
N MET A 56 26.18 -21.67 11.10
CA MET A 56 25.33 -21.95 9.95
C MET A 56 25.01 -20.67 9.19
N TYR A 57 25.22 -20.67 7.87
CA TYR A 57 24.97 -19.55 6.96
C TYR A 57 23.92 -19.94 5.91
N CYS A 58 23.02 -19.03 5.56
CA CYS A 58 22.07 -19.26 4.47
C CYS A 58 22.54 -18.52 3.20
N PRO A 59 22.88 -19.23 2.11
CA PRO A 59 23.38 -18.61 0.88
C PRO A 59 22.35 -17.71 0.19
N GLU A 60 21.06 -18.06 0.25
CA GLU A 60 19.98 -17.32 -0.43
C GLU A 60 19.66 -15.93 0.17
N CYS A 61 19.77 -15.77 1.49
CA CYS A 61 19.36 -14.52 2.16
C CYS A 61 20.48 -13.85 2.96
N GLY A 62 21.71 -14.37 2.87
CA GLY A 62 22.89 -13.82 3.54
C GLY A 62 22.77 -13.77 5.07
N SER A 63 22.11 -14.75 5.68
CA SER A 63 21.83 -14.73 7.13
C SER A 63 22.48 -15.87 7.91
N TYR A 64 23.05 -15.51 9.06
CA TYR A 64 23.67 -16.42 10.01
C TYR A 64 22.66 -16.87 11.07
N LEU A 65 22.67 -18.16 11.40
CA LEU A 65 21.81 -18.71 12.45
C LEU A 65 22.43 -18.44 13.83
N GLN A 66 21.71 -17.70 14.66
CA GLN A 66 21.93 -17.63 16.10
C GLN A 66 20.96 -18.61 16.79
N PRO A 67 21.43 -19.77 17.27
CA PRO A 67 20.57 -20.70 17.98
C PRO A 67 19.92 -20.04 19.21
N PRO A 68 18.62 -20.28 19.45
CA PRO A 68 17.86 -21.43 18.96
C PRO A 68 17.16 -21.28 17.59
N LYS A 69 16.69 -20.08 17.19
CA LYS A 69 15.96 -19.87 15.92
C LYS A 69 16.17 -18.50 15.26
N THR A 70 16.80 -17.56 15.95
CA THR A 70 17.01 -16.21 15.44
C THR A 70 18.04 -16.22 14.33
N ARG A 71 17.82 -15.45 13.27
CA ARG A 71 18.78 -15.28 12.18
C ARG A 71 19.15 -13.80 12.07
N ILE A 72 20.42 -13.53 11.83
CA ILE A 72 20.97 -12.18 11.68
C ILE A 72 21.51 -12.07 10.26
N LYS A 73 21.08 -11.03 9.53
CA LYS A 73 21.73 -10.66 8.27
C LYS A 73 22.95 -9.82 8.63
N ALA A 74 24.12 -10.23 8.17
CA ALA A 74 25.36 -9.51 8.40
C ALA A 74 26.26 -9.70 7.18
N GLN A 75 26.96 -8.65 6.77
CA GLN A 75 27.96 -8.74 5.71
C GLN A 75 29.28 -9.31 6.27
N LEU A 76 30.12 -9.86 5.39
CA LEU A 76 31.48 -10.24 5.75
C LEU A 76 32.24 -9.02 6.29
N GLU A 77 33.09 -9.24 7.29
CA GLU A 77 33.88 -8.19 7.96
C GLU A 77 33.06 -7.05 8.62
N SER A 78 31.75 -7.22 8.77
CA SER A 78 30.89 -6.24 9.45
C SER A 78 31.03 -6.30 10.97
N PRO A 79 30.79 -5.17 11.68
CA PRO A 79 30.77 -5.16 13.15
C PRO A 79 29.66 -6.04 13.73
N GLU A 80 28.55 -6.21 12.99
CA GLU A 80 27.43 -7.07 13.38
C GLU A 80 27.83 -8.55 13.40
N LEU A 81 28.59 -8.99 12.38
CA LEU A 81 29.15 -10.33 12.31
C LEU A 81 30.16 -10.58 13.43
N LEU A 82 30.98 -9.58 13.75
CA LEU A 82 31.95 -9.68 14.85
C LEU A 82 31.23 -9.87 16.19
N ALA A 83 30.19 -9.08 16.44
CA ALA A 83 29.37 -9.21 17.64
C ALA A 83 28.68 -10.60 17.71
N PHE A 84 28.24 -11.14 16.57
CA PHE A 84 27.68 -12.48 16.47
C PHE A 84 28.73 -13.56 16.82
N CYS A 85 29.92 -13.49 16.24
CA CYS A 85 31.02 -14.43 16.50
C CYS A 85 31.42 -14.43 17.98
N VAL A 86 31.57 -13.26 18.59
CA VAL A 86 31.88 -13.13 20.03
C VAL A 86 30.76 -13.74 20.87
N LYS A 87 29.49 -13.41 20.62
CA LYS A 87 28.35 -13.99 21.37
C LYS A 87 28.24 -15.51 21.24
N ARG A 88 28.78 -16.09 20.16
CA ARG A 88 28.71 -17.53 19.88
C ARG A 88 29.66 -18.36 20.75
N LEU A 89 30.75 -17.75 21.21
CA LEU A 89 31.75 -18.43 22.04
C LEU A 89 31.19 -18.74 23.42
N LYS A 90 31.40 -19.99 23.86
CA LYS A 90 31.07 -20.41 25.22
C LYS A 90 32.17 -19.93 26.18
N ASN A 91 31.81 -19.77 27.45
CA ASN A 91 32.74 -19.46 28.55
C ASN A 91 33.45 -18.10 28.50
N LEU A 92 33.07 -17.19 27.60
CA LEU A 92 33.63 -15.83 27.56
C LEU A 92 33.37 -15.02 28.84
N HIS A 93 32.35 -15.35 29.63
CA HIS A 93 32.09 -14.67 30.91
C HIS A 93 33.23 -14.82 31.94
N LYS A 94 34.12 -15.81 31.78
CA LYS A 94 35.26 -16.05 32.68
C LYS A 94 36.42 -15.10 32.43
N VAL A 95 36.44 -14.41 31.29
CA VAL A 95 37.58 -13.61 30.83
C VAL A 95 37.07 -12.26 30.32
N LYS A 96 37.81 -11.18 30.58
CA LYS A 96 37.45 -9.86 30.09
C LYS A 96 37.96 -9.69 28.66
N LEU A 97 37.06 -9.47 27.70
CA LEU A 97 37.42 -9.13 26.33
C LEU A 97 37.87 -7.66 26.26
N ILE A 98 39.03 -7.39 25.66
CA ILE A 98 39.54 -6.02 25.43
C ILE A 98 39.26 -5.60 23.99
N ASP A 99 39.64 -6.44 23.04
CA ASP A 99 39.61 -6.13 21.62
C ASP A 99 39.30 -7.39 20.80
N ALA A 100 38.73 -7.18 19.62
CA ALA A 100 38.36 -8.23 18.69
C ALA A 100 38.49 -7.72 17.26
N ARG A 101 39.17 -8.48 16.40
CA ARG A 101 39.40 -8.12 15.00
C ARG A 101 39.33 -9.33 14.08
N PHE A 102 38.88 -9.14 12.86
CA PHE A 102 38.96 -10.17 11.83
C PHE A 102 40.40 -10.31 11.33
N ILE A 103 40.78 -11.55 11.02
CA ILE A 103 41.96 -11.86 10.22
C ILE A 103 41.45 -12.13 8.82
N LEU A 104 42.02 -11.46 7.81
CA LEU A 104 41.64 -11.66 6.41
C LEU A 104 41.84 -13.14 6.04
N THR A 105 40.74 -13.79 5.65
CA THR A 105 40.74 -15.14 5.11
C THR A 105 40.38 -15.10 3.63
N GLU A 106 40.78 -16.13 2.88
CA GLU A 106 40.37 -16.25 1.48
C GLU A 106 38.84 -16.44 1.39
N PRO A 107 38.15 -15.76 0.46
CA PRO A 107 36.68 -15.82 0.35
C PRO A 107 36.10 -17.23 0.18
N HIS A 108 36.85 -18.15 -0.42
CA HIS A 108 36.42 -19.53 -0.72
C HIS A 108 36.78 -20.52 0.38
N SER A 109 37.46 -20.08 1.45
CA SER A 109 37.94 -20.98 2.51
C SER A 109 36.83 -21.53 3.41
N GLU A 110 35.60 -21.01 3.30
CA GLU A 110 34.46 -21.26 4.19
C GLU A 110 34.83 -21.09 5.67
N ARG A 111 35.83 -20.23 5.95
CA ARG A 111 36.37 -20.00 7.28
C ARG A 111 36.50 -18.52 7.57
N ILE A 112 36.12 -18.15 8.78
CA ILE A 112 36.25 -16.81 9.31
C ILE A 112 37.16 -16.90 10.53
N MET A 113 38.28 -16.18 10.48
CA MET A 113 39.25 -16.17 11.56
C MET A 113 39.09 -14.87 12.35
N VAL A 114 38.90 -15.00 13.66
CA VAL A 114 38.78 -13.84 14.55
C VAL A 114 39.88 -13.89 15.60
N GLU A 115 40.63 -12.81 15.71
CA GLU A 115 41.60 -12.62 16.77
C GLU A 115 40.96 -11.82 17.92
N LEU A 116 41.00 -12.39 19.12
CA LEU A 116 40.49 -11.80 20.34
C LEU A 116 41.66 -11.48 21.29
N VAL A 117 41.64 -10.30 21.89
CA VAL A 117 42.56 -9.93 22.97
C VAL A 117 41.80 -10.06 24.28
N ILE A 118 42.21 -11.03 25.09
CA ILE A 118 41.53 -11.40 26.33
C ILE A 118 42.40 -11.13 27.55
N GLN A 119 41.75 -10.81 28.67
CA GLN A 119 42.38 -10.44 29.94
C GLN A 119 41.80 -11.26 31.08
N ARG A 120 42.66 -11.97 31.82
CA ARG A 120 42.28 -12.71 33.04
C ARG A 120 43.20 -12.33 34.18
N ASN A 121 42.66 -12.34 35.41
CA ASN A 121 43.48 -12.24 36.61
C ASN A 121 44.10 -13.61 36.89
N VAL A 122 45.43 -13.64 36.87
CA VAL A 122 46.28 -14.75 37.26
C VAL A 122 46.79 -14.48 38.69
N MET A 123 47.27 -15.52 39.38
CA MET A 123 47.76 -15.55 40.77
C MET A 123 47.92 -14.18 41.48
N ASN A 124 47.21 -13.99 42.60
CA ASN A 124 47.32 -12.82 43.49
C ASN A 124 47.15 -11.45 42.81
N GLY A 125 46.20 -11.33 41.89
CA GLY A 125 45.78 -10.05 41.31
C GLY A 125 46.60 -9.57 40.11
N LEU A 126 47.47 -10.41 39.57
CA LEU A 126 48.27 -10.08 38.41
C LEU A 126 47.44 -10.23 37.12
N ILE A 127 47.38 -9.17 36.33
CA ILE A 127 46.60 -9.13 35.09
C ILE A 127 47.47 -9.63 33.94
N LEU A 128 47.03 -10.68 33.23
CA LEU A 128 47.69 -11.16 32.02
C LEU A 128 46.76 -11.02 30.82
N GLN A 129 47.31 -10.46 29.74
CA GLN A 129 46.64 -10.27 28.45
C GLN A 129 47.24 -11.23 27.44
N GLN A 130 46.38 -11.96 26.71
CA GLN A 130 46.80 -12.95 25.73
C GLN A 130 45.97 -12.79 24.45
N ARG A 131 46.63 -13.00 23.31
CA ARG A 131 45.96 -13.04 22.00
C ARG A 131 45.48 -14.45 21.71
N TYR A 132 44.26 -14.55 21.24
CA TYR A 132 43.56 -15.81 21.07
C TYR A 132 42.85 -15.82 19.72
N GLN A 133 43.20 -16.76 18.85
CA GLN A 133 42.59 -16.91 17.53
C GLN A 133 41.49 -17.97 17.58
N VAL A 134 40.36 -17.65 16.95
CA VAL A 134 39.21 -18.55 16.82
C VAL A 134 38.90 -18.76 15.35
N ASP A 135 38.79 -20.03 15.00
CA ASP A 135 38.46 -20.51 13.67
C ASP A 135 36.96 -20.81 13.62
N TYR A 136 36.22 -19.99 12.88
CA TYR A 136 34.82 -20.25 12.61
C TYR A 136 34.65 -20.94 11.27
N VAL A 137 34.17 -22.17 11.28
CA VAL A 137 33.82 -22.93 10.08
C VAL A 137 32.38 -22.59 9.70
N VAL A 138 32.20 -22.05 8.51
CA VAL A 138 30.91 -21.69 7.95
C VAL A 138 30.33 -22.92 7.26
N GLN A 139 29.13 -23.32 7.66
CA GLN A 139 28.39 -24.41 7.02
C GLN A 139 27.12 -23.86 6.39
N ASP A 140 26.95 -24.14 5.10
CA ASP A 140 25.78 -23.74 4.37
C ASP A 140 24.55 -24.54 4.78
N GLN A 141 23.53 -23.83 5.23
CA GLN A 141 22.22 -24.36 5.56
C GLN A 141 21.15 -23.32 5.24
N MET A 142 20.30 -23.66 4.27
CA MET A 142 19.14 -22.85 3.92
C MET A 142 18.25 -22.61 5.14
N CYS A 143 17.75 -21.38 5.27
CA CYS A 143 16.77 -21.05 6.28
C CYS A 143 15.40 -21.62 5.93
N ASP A 144 14.55 -21.83 6.95
CA ASP A 144 13.20 -22.37 6.75
C ASP A 144 12.37 -21.51 5.78
N THR A 145 12.60 -20.19 5.72
CA THR A 145 11.90 -19.30 4.79
C THR A 145 12.37 -19.48 3.35
N CYS A 146 13.67 -19.53 3.10
CA CYS A 146 14.22 -19.75 1.75
C CYS A 146 13.96 -21.19 1.26
N SER A 147 14.08 -22.18 2.14
CA SER A 147 13.73 -23.56 1.82
C SER A 147 12.25 -23.68 1.45
N ARG A 148 11.34 -22.99 2.17
CA ARG A 148 9.92 -22.95 1.80
C ARG A 148 9.68 -22.21 0.48
N ALA A 149 10.39 -21.13 0.21
CA ALA A 149 10.28 -20.37 -1.04
C ALA A 149 10.73 -21.21 -2.25
N GLN A 150 11.77 -22.04 -2.10
CA GLN A 150 12.20 -22.97 -3.16
C GLN A 150 11.21 -24.13 -3.36
N VAL A 151 10.62 -24.66 -2.29
CA VAL A 151 9.67 -25.79 -2.37
C VAL A 151 8.30 -25.34 -2.91
N ASN A 152 7.86 -24.13 -2.57
CA ASN A 152 6.63 -23.54 -3.09
C ASN A 152 6.91 -22.07 -3.47
N PRO A 153 7.28 -21.79 -4.73
CA PRO A 153 7.55 -20.42 -5.19
C PRO A 153 6.31 -19.53 -5.05
N ASP A 154 5.11 -20.11 -5.19
CA ASP A 154 3.84 -19.47 -4.85
C ASP A 154 3.58 -19.53 -3.34
N GLN A 155 4.32 -18.78 -2.53
CA GLN A 155 4.16 -18.66 -1.07
C GLN A 155 2.91 -17.85 -0.69
N LEU A 156 1.77 -18.17 -1.28
CA LEU A 156 0.49 -17.48 -1.09
C LEU A 156 -0.20 -18.10 0.14
N VAL A 157 0.06 -17.52 1.30
CA VAL A 157 -0.56 -17.94 2.55
C VAL A 157 -1.97 -17.38 2.68
N ALA A 158 -2.19 -16.16 2.21
CA ALA A 158 -3.49 -15.51 2.23
C ALA A 158 -3.85 -14.91 0.87
N SER A 159 -5.10 -15.05 0.46
CA SER A 159 -5.67 -14.38 -0.70
C SER A 159 -6.90 -13.56 -0.31
N VAL A 160 -7.04 -12.36 -0.90
CA VAL A 160 -8.21 -11.50 -0.76
C VAL A 160 -8.85 -11.39 -2.13
N GLN A 161 -10.06 -11.93 -2.26
CA GLN A 161 -10.82 -11.95 -3.50
C GLN A 161 -11.90 -10.88 -3.43
N VAL A 162 -11.65 -9.76 -4.11
CA VAL A 162 -12.59 -8.64 -4.17
C VAL A 162 -13.49 -8.83 -5.38
N ARG A 163 -14.81 -8.86 -5.17
CA ARG A 163 -15.81 -9.05 -6.23
C ARG A 163 -16.91 -8.01 -6.14
N GLN A 164 -17.39 -7.59 -7.31
CA GLN A 164 -18.57 -6.74 -7.41
C GLN A 164 -19.43 -7.19 -8.59
N HIS A 165 -20.71 -7.43 -8.32
CA HIS A 165 -21.65 -7.96 -9.31
C HIS A 165 -22.39 -6.83 -10.04
N VAL A 166 -21.66 -6.09 -10.89
CA VAL A 166 -22.15 -4.93 -11.66
C VAL A 166 -21.70 -5.07 -13.12
N PRO A 167 -22.46 -4.54 -14.10
CA PRO A 167 -22.10 -4.63 -15.52
C PRO A 167 -20.86 -3.82 -15.93
N HIS A 168 -20.45 -2.81 -15.15
CA HIS A 168 -19.33 -1.90 -15.43
C HIS A 168 -18.27 -1.92 -14.32
N ARG A 169 -17.05 -1.43 -14.60
CA ARG A 169 -15.89 -1.46 -13.68
C ARG A 169 -15.51 -0.14 -13.01
N ARG A 170 -16.30 0.93 -13.17
CA ARG A 170 -16.00 2.30 -12.64
C ARG A 170 -15.56 2.34 -11.18
N THR A 171 -16.22 1.61 -10.31
CA THR A 171 -15.89 1.45 -8.88
C THR A 171 -14.53 0.82 -8.64
N PHE A 172 -14.11 -0.15 -9.47
CA PHE A 172 -12.78 -0.74 -9.39
C PHE A 172 -11.70 0.23 -9.84
N PHE A 173 -11.92 1.03 -10.89
CA PHE A 173 -10.98 2.08 -11.28
C PHE A 173 -10.79 3.11 -10.15
N TYR A 174 -11.88 3.50 -9.50
CA TYR A 174 -11.80 4.38 -8.33
C TYR A 174 -11.05 3.74 -7.16
N LEU A 175 -11.35 2.47 -6.86
CA LEU A 175 -10.74 1.72 -5.77
C LEU A 175 -9.24 1.49 -5.99
N GLU A 176 -8.82 1.25 -7.22
CA GLU A 176 -7.41 1.14 -7.62
C GLU A 176 -6.64 2.43 -7.29
N GLN A 177 -7.19 3.60 -7.64
CA GLN A 177 -6.56 4.89 -7.32
C GLN A 177 -6.46 5.13 -5.81
N LEU A 178 -7.45 4.68 -5.04
CA LEU A 178 -7.39 4.78 -3.57
C LEU A 178 -6.37 3.83 -2.95
N ILE A 179 -6.21 2.62 -3.52
CA ILE A 179 -5.16 1.69 -3.09
C ILE A 179 -3.77 2.30 -3.32
N LEU A 180 -3.56 2.92 -4.49
CA LEU A 180 -2.30 3.60 -4.84
C LEU A 180 -2.05 4.80 -3.93
N LYS A 181 -3.05 5.65 -3.70
CA LYS A 181 -2.89 6.84 -2.84
C LYS A 181 -2.52 6.50 -1.39
N HIS A 182 -3.02 5.38 -0.87
CA HIS A 182 -2.78 4.96 0.51
C HIS A 182 -1.71 3.88 0.66
N ASP A 183 -1.04 3.48 -0.43
CA ASP A 183 -0.04 2.41 -0.44
C ASP A 183 -0.54 1.11 0.23
N ALA A 184 -1.84 0.82 0.09
CA ALA A 184 -2.49 -0.25 0.83
C ALA A 184 -2.06 -1.66 0.36
N ALA A 185 -1.59 -1.77 -0.88
CA ALA A 185 -1.20 -3.02 -1.52
C ALA A 185 0.32 -3.27 -1.61
N VAL A 186 1.17 -2.45 -0.96
CA VAL A 186 2.65 -2.59 -1.02
C VAL A 186 3.15 -3.96 -0.58
N LYS A 187 2.43 -4.62 0.33
CA LYS A 187 2.79 -5.95 0.87
C LYS A 187 2.15 -7.11 0.10
N SER A 188 1.45 -6.83 -0.99
CA SER A 188 0.94 -7.86 -1.89
C SER A 188 2.10 -8.42 -2.72
N ILE A 189 2.12 -9.75 -2.87
CA ILE A 189 3.12 -10.43 -3.72
C ILE A 189 2.67 -10.32 -5.18
N ARG A 190 1.38 -10.54 -5.38
CA ARG A 190 0.77 -10.69 -6.70
C ARG A 190 -0.63 -10.12 -6.69
N ILE A 191 -1.00 -9.45 -7.77
CA ILE A 191 -2.32 -8.91 -8.01
C ILE A 191 -2.80 -9.51 -9.34
N LYS A 192 -3.90 -10.25 -9.28
CA LYS A 192 -4.50 -10.88 -10.46
C LYS A 192 -5.86 -10.29 -10.77
N GLN A 193 -6.06 -9.91 -12.03
CA GLN A 193 -7.36 -9.47 -12.50
C GLN A 193 -8.22 -10.70 -12.86
N MET A 194 -9.40 -10.80 -12.26
CA MET A 194 -10.34 -11.92 -12.45
C MET A 194 -11.67 -11.41 -13.01
N ASP A 195 -12.55 -12.33 -13.43
CA ASP A 195 -13.89 -11.93 -13.86
C ASP A 195 -14.66 -11.27 -12.70
N LYS A 196 -15.18 -10.06 -12.96
CA LYS A 196 -15.93 -9.24 -11.99
C LYS A 196 -15.16 -8.91 -10.70
N GLY A 197 -13.83 -8.86 -10.76
CA GLY A 197 -13.03 -8.37 -9.64
C GLY A 197 -11.53 -8.63 -9.72
N ILE A 198 -10.87 -8.59 -8.56
CA ILE A 198 -9.41 -8.62 -8.43
C ILE A 198 -9.03 -9.51 -7.25
N ASP A 199 -7.98 -10.32 -7.41
CA ASP A 199 -7.42 -11.17 -6.36
C ASP A 199 -6.05 -10.64 -5.93
N PHE A 200 -5.93 -10.33 -4.64
CA PHE A 200 -4.67 -9.90 -4.02
C PHE A 200 -4.09 -11.06 -3.21
N PHE A 201 -2.80 -11.34 -3.41
CA PHE A 201 -2.11 -12.40 -2.67
C PHE A 201 -1.09 -11.84 -1.70
N PHE A 202 -1.04 -12.41 -0.49
CA PHE A 202 -0.20 -11.97 0.61
C PHE A 202 0.59 -13.13 1.23
N ALA A 203 1.84 -12.82 1.63
CA ALA A 203 2.72 -13.76 2.35
C ALA A 203 2.23 -14.06 3.76
N ASN A 204 1.59 -13.09 4.43
CA ASN A 204 1.14 -13.20 5.81
C ASN A 204 -0.36 -12.89 5.91
N ARG A 205 -1.06 -13.66 6.75
CA ARG A 205 -2.48 -13.42 7.07
C ARG A 205 -2.73 -12.00 7.61
N SER A 206 -1.83 -11.48 8.45
CA SER A 206 -2.01 -10.16 9.07
C SER A 206 -2.02 -9.02 8.05
N HIS A 207 -1.32 -9.16 6.91
CA HIS A 207 -1.37 -8.16 5.84
C HIS A 207 -2.71 -8.21 5.10
N ALA A 208 -3.23 -9.40 4.83
CA ALA A 208 -4.55 -9.57 4.22
C ALA A 208 -5.68 -9.00 5.10
N VAL A 209 -5.65 -9.23 6.43
CA VAL A 209 -6.66 -8.67 7.34
C VAL A 209 -6.63 -7.13 7.33
N LYS A 210 -5.44 -6.52 7.39
CA LYS A 210 -5.30 -5.06 7.29
C LYS A 210 -5.83 -4.51 5.97
N PHE A 211 -5.63 -5.25 4.88
CA PHE A 211 -6.16 -4.87 3.57
C PHE A 211 -7.69 -4.95 3.52
N VAL A 212 -8.30 -5.99 4.10
CA VAL A 212 -9.77 -6.09 4.23
C VAL A 212 -10.33 -4.96 5.10
N GLU A 213 -9.66 -4.60 6.20
CA GLU A 213 -10.05 -3.45 7.03
C GLU A 213 -9.95 -2.12 6.27
N PHE A 214 -8.94 -1.96 5.41
CA PHE A 214 -8.83 -0.80 4.53
C PHE A 214 -10.00 -0.74 3.55
N LEU A 215 -10.34 -1.85 2.89
CA LEU A 215 -11.49 -1.91 1.97
C LEU A 215 -12.79 -1.51 2.67
N GLY A 216 -13.03 -1.98 3.90
CA GLY A 216 -14.23 -1.61 4.67
C GLY A 216 -14.32 -0.15 5.11
N LYS A 217 -13.19 0.58 5.13
CA LYS A 217 -13.20 2.04 5.37
C LYS A 217 -13.54 2.84 4.12
N VAL A 218 -13.29 2.28 2.95
CA VAL A 218 -13.38 2.97 1.67
C VAL A 218 -14.69 2.66 0.94
N THR A 219 -15.14 1.41 0.99
CA THR A 219 -16.36 0.93 0.32
C THR A 219 -17.21 0.07 1.25
N PRO A 220 -18.53 -0.03 1.00
CA PRO A 220 -19.39 -0.88 1.79
C PRO A 220 -19.21 -2.33 1.34
N ILE A 221 -18.59 -3.14 2.19
CA ILE A 221 -18.22 -4.52 1.88
C ILE A 221 -18.93 -5.53 2.79
N LYS A 222 -19.02 -6.76 2.31
CA LYS A 222 -19.30 -7.96 3.10
C LYS A 222 -18.12 -8.90 2.97
N SER A 223 -17.46 -9.20 4.09
CA SER A 223 -16.30 -10.07 4.12
C SER A 223 -16.64 -11.43 4.74
N ARG A 224 -16.19 -12.52 4.09
CA ARG A 224 -16.17 -13.88 4.64
C ARG A 224 -14.73 -14.38 4.68
N HIS A 225 -14.37 -15.11 5.74
CA HIS A 225 -13.05 -15.71 5.88
C HIS A 225 -13.18 -17.24 5.97
N ASP A 226 -12.42 -17.94 5.14
CA ASP A 226 -12.31 -19.40 5.18
C ASP A 226 -10.82 -19.79 5.33
N LYS A 227 -10.56 -20.96 5.90
CA LYS A 227 -9.20 -21.52 6.05
C LYS A 227 -9.15 -22.95 5.56
N GLN A 228 -8.13 -23.27 4.79
CA GLN A 228 -7.84 -24.61 4.29
C GLN A 228 -6.57 -25.14 4.94
N LEU A 229 -6.63 -26.33 5.54
CA LEU A 229 -5.43 -26.98 6.09
C LEU A 229 -4.57 -27.51 4.95
N VAL A 230 -3.30 -27.10 4.91
CA VAL A 230 -2.32 -27.60 3.95
C VAL A 230 -1.50 -28.72 4.57
N SER A 231 -0.96 -28.50 5.77
CA SER A 231 -0.17 -29.49 6.48
C SER A 231 -0.23 -29.30 7.99
N HIS A 232 0.00 -30.38 8.72
CA HIS A 232 0.07 -30.40 10.19
C HIS A 232 1.33 -31.15 10.62
N ASP A 233 2.11 -30.53 11.51
CA ASP A 233 3.21 -31.18 12.19
C ASP A 233 2.73 -31.70 13.55
N ARG A 234 2.56 -33.03 13.65
CA ARG A 234 2.09 -33.70 14.88
C ARG A 234 3.10 -33.62 16.02
N LYS A 235 4.39 -33.41 15.76
CA LYS A 235 5.41 -33.33 16.82
C LYS A 235 5.36 -32.00 17.56
N ASN A 236 5.15 -30.90 16.82
CA ASN A 236 5.07 -29.55 17.38
C ASN A 236 3.63 -29.03 17.54
N ASN A 237 2.64 -29.81 17.11
CA ASN A 237 1.23 -29.42 17.01
C ASN A 237 1.03 -28.08 16.26
N THR A 238 1.78 -27.88 15.18
CA THR A 238 1.67 -26.68 14.34
C THR A 238 0.94 -26.99 13.05
N TYR A 239 0.10 -26.04 12.62
CA TYR A 239 -0.76 -26.20 11.45
C TYR A 239 -0.44 -25.11 10.44
N ASN A 240 -0.24 -25.51 9.19
CA ASN A 240 -0.10 -24.60 8.06
C ASN A 240 -1.45 -24.50 7.35
N TYR A 241 -2.03 -23.31 7.38
CA TYR A 241 -3.29 -23.00 6.72
C TYR A 241 -3.08 -22.04 5.56
N LYS A 242 -3.84 -22.22 4.49
CA LYS A 242 -4.13 -21.18 3.50
C LYS A 242 -5.40 -20.46 3.90
N TYR A 243 -5.39 -19.13 3.81
CA TYR A 243 -6.51 -18.28 4.18
C TYR A 243 -7.10 -17.62 2.95
N THR A 244 -8.42 -17.70 2.81
CA THR A 244 -9.15 -17.03 1.73
C THR A 244 -10.10 -16.04 2.34
N PHE A 245 -9.99 -14.78 1.94
CA PHE A 245 -10.90 -13.70 2.31
C PHE A 245 -11.74 -13.37 1.09
N SER A 246 -13.02 -13.72 1.10
CA SER A 246 -13.98 -13.34 0.06
C SER A 246 -14.61 -12.01 0.46
N VAL A 247 -14.39 -10.97 -0.35
CA VAL A 247 -14.89 -9.62 -0.13
C VAL A 247 -15.85 -9.26 -1.25
N GLU A 248 -17.12 -9.11 -0.92
CA GLU A 248 -18.16 -8.67 -1.84
C GLU A 248 -18.43 -7.18 -1.61
N ILE A 249 -18.25 -6.36 -2.65
CA ILE A 249 -18.62 -4.94 -2.65
C ILE A 249 -20.11 -4.82 -3.00
N SER A 250 -20.81 -3.87 -2.39
CA SER A 250 -22.19 -3.54 -2.77
C SER A 250 -22.33 -3.36 -4.29
N PRO A 251 -23.33 -3.99 -4.95
CA PRO A 251 -23.62 -3.79 -6.37
C PRO A 251 -24.23 -2.42 -6.70
N VAL A 252 -24.36 -1.51 -5.73
CA VAL A 252 -24.84 -0.15 -5.96
C VAL A 252 -23.67 0.75 -6.33
N CYS A 253 -23.76 1.41 -7.47
CA CYS A 253 -22.77 2.38 -7.94
C CYS A 253 -23.29 3.81 -7.81
N ARG A 254 -22.38 4.77 -7.99
CA ARG A 254 -22.74 6.18 -8.13
C ARG A 254 -23.60 6.37 -9.39
N GLU A 255 -24.57 7.28 -9.31
CA GLU A 255 -25.51 7.63 -10.39
C GLU A 255 -26.52 6.54 -10.77
N ASP A 256 -26.58 5.45 -10.00
CA ASP A 256 -27.63 4.44 -10.15
C ASP A 256 -28.96 4.92 -9.57
N LEU A 257 -30.05 4.56 -10.25
CA LEU A 257 -31.41 4.74 -9.74
C LEU A 257 -31.82 3.49 -8.98
N ILE A 258 -32.39 3.68 -7.79
CA ILE A 258 -32.69 2.62 -6.85
C ILE A 258 -34.15 2.75 -6.44
N CYS A 259 -34.86 1.62 -6.47
CA CYS A 259 -36.12 1.47 -5.75
C CYS A 259 -35.85 0.88 -4.37
N LEU A 260 -36.09 1.65 -3.31
CA LEU A 260 -35.85 1.19 -1.95
C LEU A 260 -36.93 0.19 -1.52
N PRO A 261 -36.55 -0.91 -0.85
CA PRO A 261 -37.52 -1.77 -0.18
C PRO A 261 -38.31 -0.97 0.87
N PRO A 262 -39.62 -1.24 1.06
CA PRO A 262 -40.48 -0.46 1.96
C PRO A 262 -40.00 -0.46 3.41
N LYS A 263 -39.34 -1.54 3.86
CA LYS A 263 -38.73 -1.61 5.20
C LYS A 263 -37.58 -0.61 5.35
N VAL A 264 -36.71 -0.52 4.35
CA VAL A 264 -35.55 0.39 4.35
C VAL A 264 -36.02 1.84 4.25
N LYS A 265 -36.99 2.10 3.38
CA LYS A 265 -37.66 3.40 3.25
C LYS A 265 -38.17 3.91 4.59
N ASN A 266 -38.88 3.07 5.34
CA ASN A 266 -39.45 3.44 6.63
C ASN A 266 -38.38 3.71 7.69
N THR A 267 -37.28 2.95 7.70
CA THR A 267 -36.15 3.19 8.61
C THR A 267 -35.40 4.49 8.28
N LEU A 268 -35.36 4.89 7.00
CA LEU A 268 -34.71 6.10 6.52
C LEU A 268 -35.64 7.33 6.56
N GLY A 269 -36.55 7.39 7.54
CA GLY A 269 -37.40 8.57 7.74
C GLY A 269 -38.48 8.77 6.66
N ASN A 270 -38.97 7.69 6.06
CA ASN A 270 -39.97 7.72 4.99
C ASN A 270 -39.55 8.58 3.79
N ILE A 271 -38.28 8.47 3.37
CA ILE A 271 -37.80 9.02 2.10
C ILE A 271 -38.61 8.49 0.91
N GLY A 272 -38.62 9.15 -0.24
CA GLY A 272 -39.23 8.63 -1.46
C GLY A 272 -38.77 7.19 -1.80
N PRO A 273 -39.62 6.37 -2.44
CA PRO A 273 -39.27 5.01 -2.84
C PRO A 273 -38.20 4.99 -3.94
N LEU A 274 -38.17 6.01 -4.80
CA LEU A 274 -37.18 6.19 -5.85
C LEU A 274 -36.10 7.16 -5.38
N VAL A 275 -34.86 6.69 -5.35
CA VAL A 275 -33.69 7.47 -4.90
C VAL A 275 -32.52 7.27 -5.85
N ILE A 276 -31.63 8.26 -5.87
CA ILE A 276 -30.40 8.26 -6.65
C ILE A 276 -29.22 8.04 -5.71
N CYS A 277 -28.28 7.19 -6.09
CA CYS A 277 -27.00 7.09 -5.38
C CYS A 277 -26.07 8.23 -5.78
N THR A 278 -25.78 9.15 -4.86
CA THR A 278 -24.90 10.30 -5.14
C THR A 278 -23.43 9.97 -4.89
N LYS A 279 -23.13 9.25 -3.81
CA LYS A 279 -21.77 8.91 -3.41
C LYS A 279 -21.73 7.54 -2.75
N VAL A 280 -20.72 6.76 -3.12
CA VAL A 280 -20.38 5.49 -2.46
C VAL A 280 -19.05 5.70 -1.73
N SER A 281 -19.06 5.49 -0.42
CA SER A 281 -17.89 5.59 0.45
C SER A 281 -17.97 4.47 1.51
N ASN A 282 -17.63 4.71 2.78
CA ASN A 282 -17.94 3.75 3.86
C ASN A 282 -19.46 3.47 3.99
N SER A 283 -20.26 4.47 3.61
CA SER A 283 -21.72 4.45 3.55
C SER A 283 -22.18 4.85 2.14
N ILE A 284 -23.40 4.45 1.80
CA ILE A 284 -24.07 4.78 0.54
C ILE A 284 -24.92 6.02 0.77
N ALA A 285 -24.60 7.12 0.09
CA ALA A 285 -25.36 8.37 0.15
C ALA A 285 -26.47 8.36 -0.91
N LEU A 286 -27.71 8.43 -0.46
CA LEU A 286 -28.92 8.42 -1.27
C LEU A 286 -29.53 9.83 -1.30
N LEU A 287 -30.07 10.21 -2.44
CA LEU A 287 -30.78 11.46 -2.65
C LEU A 287 -32.16 11.18 -3.26
N ASP A 288 -33.20 11.74 -2.66
CA ASP A 288 -34.52 11.79 -3.31
C ASP A 288 -34.60 13.00 -4.26
N PRO A 289 -34.73 12.79 -5.58
CA PRO A 289 -34.74 13.88 -6.55
C PRO A 289 -35.97 14.79 -6.45
N GLN A 290 -37.07 14.33 -5.83
CA GLN A 290 -38.29 15.12 -5.70
C GLN A 290 -38.30 16.00 -4.46
N THR A 291 -37.66 15.55 -3.37
CA THR A 291 -37.69 16.23 -2.06
C THR A 291 -36.35 16.80 -1.60
N LEU A 292 -35.26 16.52 -2.32
CA LEU A 292 -33.87 16.83 -1.96
C LEU A 292 -33.41 16.25 -0.61
N ARG A 293 -34.15 15.31 -0.04
CA ARG A 293 -33.72 14.65 1.19
C ARG A 293 -32.54 13.74 0.88
N THR A 294 -31.46 13.94 1.62
CA THR A 294 -30.29 13.08 1.61
C THR A 294 -30.36 12.09 2.78
N CYS A 295 -29.96 10.86 2.54
CA CYS A 295 -29.92 9.80 3.55
C CYS A 295 -28.62 9.01 3.39
N PHE A 296 -28.08 8.52 4.50
CA PHE A 296 -26.88 7.69 4.51
C PHE A 296 -27.26 6.28 4.95
N LEU A 297 -26.82 5.29 4.18
CA LEU A 297 -27.04 3.87 4.47
C LEU A 297 -25.70 3.20 4.75
N ASP A 298 -25.55 2.69 5.97
CA ASP A 298 -24.34 1.97 6.38
C ASP A 298 -24.26 0.58 5.72
N ALA A 299 -23.05 0.04 5.61
CA ALA A 299 -22.81 -1.29 5.05
C ALA A 299 -23.63 -2.38 5.76
N ASP A 300 -23.68 -2.38 7.10
CA ASP A 300 -24.45 -3.36 7.88
C ASP A 300 -25.96 -3.26 7.62
N GLN A 301 -26.48 -2.04 7.45
CA GLN A 301 -27.90 -1.83 7.15
C GLN A 301 -28.23 -2.31 5.73
N TYR A 302 -27.35 -2.01 4.77
CA TYR A 302 -27.46 -2.50 3.40
C TYR A 302 -27.49 -4.02 3.32
N TRP A 303 -26.54 -4.71 3.98
CA TRP A 303 -26.45 -6.18 3.90
C TRP A 303 -27.56 -6.93 4.66
N ARG A 304 -28.26 -6.27 5.59
CA ARG A 304 -29.49 -6.83 6.21
C ARG A 304 -30.65 -6.87 5.22
N TYR A 305 -30.75 -5.88 4.34
CA TYR A 305 -31.79 -5.76 3.32
C TYR A 305 -31.14 -5.48 1.96
N SER A 306 -30.44 -6.46 1.42
CA SER A 306 -29.73 -6.30 0.15
C SER A 306 -30.70 -6.03 -1.00
N PHE A 307 -30.46 -4.96 -1.76
CA PHE A 307 -31.21 -4.60 -2.97
C PHE A 307 -30.25 -4.27 -4.12
N LYS A 308 -30.75 -4.29 -5.35
CA LYS A 308 -29.98 -3.96 -6.57
C LYS A 308 -30.41 -2.60 -7.12
N SER A 309 -29.60 -2.03 -8.00
CA SER A 309 -30.01 -0.86 -8.80
C SER A 309 -31.18 -1.23 -9.72
N LEU A 310 -32.17 -0.35 -9.81
CA LEU A 310 -33.29 -0.47 -10.75
C LEU A 310 -32.79 -0.25 -12.18
N LEU A 311 -32.06 0.84 -12.40
CA LEU A 311 -31.39 1.19 -13.64
C LEU A 311 -29.94 1.56 -13.34
N SER A 312 -29.04 1.08 -14.20
CA SER A 312 -27.60 1.33 -14.07
C SER A 312 -27.17 2.43 -15.03
N SER A 313 -26.05 3.09 -14.74
CA SER A 313 -25.50 4.21 -15.51
C SER A 313 -25.34 3.98 -17.03
N ARG A 314 -25.30 2.73 -17.50
CA ARG A 314 -25.31 2.38 -18.94
C ARG A 314 -26.63 2.66 -19.66
N GLN A 315 -27.74 2.77 -18.94
CA GLN A 315 -29.07 2.99 -19.50
C GLN A 315 -29.47 4.48 -19.49
N LEU A 316 -28.51 5.37 -19.26
CA LEU A 316 -28.75 6.80 -19.33
C LEU A 316 -29.05 7.24 -20.76
N THR A 317 -30.10 8.02 -20.91
CA THR A 317 -30.50 8.64 -22.16
C THR A 317 -30.30 10.15 -22.09
N GLU A 318 -29.97 10.74 -23.23
CA GLU A 318 -29.78 12.18 -23.35
C GLU A 318 -31.12 12.90 -23.52
N TYR A 319 -31.28 13.96 -22.72
CA TYR A 319 -32.40 14.89 -22.75
C TYR A 319 -31.88 16.29 -23.09
N ILE A 320 -32.66 17.04 -23.85
CA ILE A 320 -32.47 18.48 -24.04
C ILE A 320 -33.42 19.24 -23.10
N VAL A 321 -32.88 20.23 -22.40
CA VAL A 321 -33.65 21.09 -21.50
C VAL A 321 -34.26 22.23 -22.32
N LEU A 322 -35.58 22.31 -22.35
CA LEU A 322 -36.31 23.36 -23.08
C LEU A 322 -36.51 24.60 -22.19
N ASP A 323 -36.94 24.38 -20.95
CA ASP A 323 -37.12 25.44 -19.96
C ASP A 323 -36.83 24.92 -18.56
N ILE A 324 -36.43 25.82 -17.65
CA ILE A 324 -36.17 25.50 -16.25
C ILE A 324 -36.67 26.61 -15.32
N THR A 325 -37.55 26.22 -14.40
CA THR A 325 -38.13 27.11 -13.38
C THR A 325 -37.66 26.66 -12.00
N PRO A 326 -36.69 27.37 -11.38
CA PRO A 326 -36.23 27.03 -10.03
C PRO A 326 -37.32 27.29 -9.00
N SER A 327 -37.43 26.41 -8.02
CA SER A 327 -38.33 26.55 -6.89
C SER A 327 -37.66 27.34 -5.75
N GLU A 328 -38.43 28.11 -4.99
CA GLU A 328 -37.92 28.91 -3.86
C GLU A 328 -37.47 28.07 -2.65
N VAL A 329 -37.72 26.76 -2.68
CA VAL A 329 -37.35 25.82 -1.62
C VAL A 329 -35.87 25.48 -1.72
N ASN A 330 -35.03 26.31 -1.10
CA ASN A 330 -33.61 26.02 -0.90
C ASN A 330 -33.40 25.28 0.42
N VAL A 331 -32.86 24.07 0.35
CA VAL A 331 -32.35 23.38 1.55
C VAL A 331 -30.94 23.93 1.84
N PRO A 332 -30.71 24.60 2.98
CA PRO A 332 -29.40 25.16 3.30
C PRO A 332 -28.37 24.04 3.48
N GLY A 333 -27.20 24.19 2.85
CA GLY A 333 -26.05 23.28 3.00
C GLY A 333 -25.88 22.22 1.91
N THR A 334 -26.74 22.17 0.89
CA THR A 334 -26.57 21.30 -0.28
C THR A 334 -26.32 22.09 -1.55
N ASN A 335 -25.51 21.53 -2.46
CA ASN A 335 -25.31 22.10 -3.80
C ASN A 335 -26.51 21.88 -4.74
N TYR A 336 -27.63 21.34 -4.25
CA TYR A 336 -28.79 21.01 -5.06
C TYR A 336 -29.88 22.08 -4.90
N VAL A 337 -30.55 22.39 -6.02
CA VAL A 337 -31.67 23.33 -6.06
C VAL A 337 -32.80 22.64 -6.80
N LEU A 338 -33.97 22.63 -6.18
CA LEU A 338 -35.18 22.05 -6.78
C LEU A 338 -35.63 22.93 -7.92
N ALA A 339 -35.87 22.34 -9.09
CA ALA A 339 -36.42 23.03 -10.23
C ALA A 339 -37.40 22.14 -10.98
N HIS A 340 -38.39 22.78 -11.60
CA HIS A 340 -39.24 22.18 -12.61
C HIS A 340 -38.58 22.38 -13.97
N ALA A 341 -38.25 21.29 -14.65
CA ALA A 341 -37.65 21.32 -15.96
C ALA A 341 -38.62 20.74 -16.99
N GLU A 342 -38.76 21.43 -18.12
CA GLU A 342 -39.39 20.87 -19.31
C GLU A 342 -38.29 20.28 -20.18
N VAL A 343 -38.35 18.97 -20.44
CA VAL A 343 -37.32 18.24 -21.16
C VAL A 343 -37.91 17.41 -22.29
N ALA A 344 -37.13 17.26 -23.36
CA ALA A 344 -37.43 16.33 -24.45
C ALA A 344 -36.25 15.37 -24.63
N ARG A 345 -36.51 14.15 -25.10
CA ARG A 345 -35.41 13.23 -25.46
C ARG A 345 -34.74 13.72 -26.73
N VAL A 346 -33.41 13.62 -26.79
CA VAL A 346 -32.67 14.01 -28.00
C VAL A 346 -33.08 13.18 -29.22
N SER A 347 -33.44 11.91 -29.03
CA SER A 347 -33.93 11.04 -30.10
C SER A 347 -35.28 11.48 -30.68
N ASP A 348 -36.12 12.08 -29.84
CA ASP A 348 -37.50 12.45 -30.19
C ASP A 348 -37.54 13.91 -30.68
N PHE A 349 -36.55 14.71 -30.30
CA PHE A 349 -36.41 16.11 -30.67
C PHE A 349 -36.34 16.30 -32.19
N GLY A 350 -37.31 17.01 -32.76
CA GLY A 350 -37.43 17.29 -34.19
C GLY A 350 -38.19 16.22 -34.99
N SER A 351 -38.51 15.07 -34.39
CA SER A 351 -39.38 14.05 -35.00
C SER A 351 -40.75 13.97 -34.34
N ASN A 352 -40.80 14.08 -33.00
CA ASN A 352 -42.01 14.01 -32.18
C ASN A 352 -42.04 15.18 -31.17
N ASP A 353 -43.21 15.78 -30.93
CA ASP A 353 -43.41 16.88 -29.96
C ASP A 353 -43.67 16.38 -28.52
N THR A 354 -43.02 15.29 -28.10
CA THR A 354 -43.20 14.74 -26.75
C THR A 354 -42.29 15.41 -25.74
N ASN A 355 -42.87 16.30 -24.93
CA ASN A 355 -42.17 16.97 -23.83
C ASN A 355 -42.61 16.38 -22.47
N PHE A 356 -41.67 16.29 -21.55
CA PHE A 356 -41.89 15.84 -20.18
C PHE A 356 -41.66 16.98 -19.20
N LEU A 357 -42.65 17.24 -18.35
CA LEU A 357 -42.49 18.14 -17.21
C LEU A 357 -42.05 17.32 -15.99
N ILE A 358 -40.83 17.57 -15.51
CA ILE A 358 -40.22 16.81 -14.43
C ILE A 358 -39.68 17.72 -13.33
N ARG A 359 -39.62 17.19 -12.11
CA ARG A 359 -38.90 17.81 -10.98
C ARG A 359 -37.48 17.30 -10.92
N THR A 360 -36.52 18.20 -10.76
CA THR A 360 -35.09 17.89 -10.81
C THR A 360 -34.35 18.57 -9.67
N HIS A 361 -33.24 17.95 -9.25
CA HIS A 361 -32.33 18.47 -8.22
C HIS A 361 -31.19 19.33 -8.81
N LEU A 362 -31.14 19.44 -10.14
CA LEU A 362 -30.08 20.09 -10.91
C LEU A 362 -30.41 21.54 -11.30
N GLY A 363 -31.32 22.20 -10.57
CA GLY A 363 -31.83 23.53 -10.89
C GLY A 363 -30.76 24.63 -10.96
N HIS A 364 -29.66 24.47 -10.23
CA HIS A 364 -28.54 25.40 -10.23
C HIS A 364 -27.60 25.23 -11.43
N LEU A 365 -27.59 24.04 -12.04
CA LEU A 365 -26.59 23.64 -13.04
C LEU A 365 -27.14 23.73 -14.47
N LEU A 366 -28.41 23.38 -14.65
CA LEU A 366 -29.06 23.31 -15.96
C LEU A 366 -29.59 24.69 -16.37
N LYS A 367 -29.43 25.01 -17.64
CA LYS A 367 -30.01 26.17 -18.31
C LYS A 367 -30.80 25.70 -19.55
N PRO A 368 -31.75 26.50 -20.06
CA PRO A 368 -32.41 26.22 -21.33
C PRO A 368 -31.39 26.03 -22.46
N GLY A 369 -31.56 24.98 -23.27
CA GLY A 369 -30.65 24.58 -24.34
C GLY A 369 -29.49 23.67 -23.91
N ASP A 370 -29.35 23.37 -22.62
CA ASP A 370 -28.36 22.39 -22.16
C ASP A 370 -28.83 20.94 -22.38
N TYR A 371 -27.87 20.02 -22.45
CA TYR A 371 -28.11 18.58 -22.47
C TYR A 371 -27.93 17.97 -21.08
N ALA A 372 -28.76 17.00 -20.73
CA ALA A 372 -28.70 16.28 -19.46
C ALA A 372 -28.86 14.77 -19.69
N LEU A 373 -28.14 13.97 -18.91
CA LEU A 373 -28.33 12.53 -18.84
C LEU A 373 -29.36 12.19 -17.76
N GLY A 374 -30.33 11.35 -18.12
CA GLY A 374 -31.37 10.91 -17.21
C GLY A 374 -31.84 9.50 -17.51
N TYR A 375 -32.59 8.93 -16.57
CA TYR A 375 -33.32 7.69 -16.80
C TYR A 375 -34.70 7.98 -17.36
N ASP A 376 -35.02 7.29 -18.43
CA ASP A 376 -36.36 7.25 -19.00
C ASP A 376 -37.21 6.20 -18.26
N LEU A 377 -38.17 6.65 -17.46
CA LEU A 377 -39.10 5.76 -16.75
C LEU A 377 -40.43 5.60 -17.48
N TYR A 378 -40.71 6.48 -18.44
CA TYR A 378 -41.91 6.39 -19.27
C TYR A 378 -41.80 5.24 -20.28
N GLY A 379 -40.63 5.07 -20.91
CA GLY A 379 -40.37 4.00 -21.86
C GLY A 379 -39.83 2.70 -21.25
N ALA A 380 -39.29 2.74 -20.03
CA ALA A 380 -38.65 1.58 -19.41
C ALA A 380 -39.67 0.61 -18.82
N ASN A 381 -39.64 -0.65 -19.28
CA ASN A 381 -40.34 -1.75 -18.64
C ASN A 381 -39.42 -2.40 -17.59
N SER A 382 -39.44 -1.88 -16.36
CA SER A 382 -38.64 -2.45 -15.27
C SER A 382 -39.42 -3.57 -14.56
N ASN A 383 -39.02 -4.83 -14.80
CA ASN A 383 -39.48 -5.98 -14.02
C ASN A 383 -38.74 -6.03 -12.67
N ASP A 384 -38.98 -5.07 -11.78
CA ASP A 384 -38.39 -5.04 -10.43
C ASP A 384 -39.41 -5.43 -9.36
N ILE A 385 -39.04 -6.44 -8.57
CA ILE A 385 -39.82 -7.00 -7.46
C ILE A 385 -40.09 -5.94 -6.38
N GLU A 386 -39.20 -4.96 -6.20
CA GLU A 386 -39.41 -3.90 -5.22
C GLU A 386 -40.44 -2.87 -5.69
N MET A 387 -40.51 -2.59 -7.00
CA MET A 387 -41.51 -1.68 -7.57
C MET A 387 -42.93 -2.25 -7.42
N ASP A 388 -43.10 -3.55 -7.67
CA ASP A 388 -44.40 -4.24 -7.55
C ASP A 388 -44.99 -4.21 -6.13
N LYS A 389 -44.16 -4.03 -5.10
CA LYS A 389 -44.61 -3.96 -3.71
C LYS A 389 -45.31 -2.64 -3.38
N TYR A 390 -45.11 -1.60 -4.18
CA TYR A 390 -45.75 -0.32 -3.97
C TYR A 390 -47.05 -0.22 -4.77
N LYS A 391 -48.18 -0.15 -4.06
CA LYS A 391 -49.50 0.05 -4.68
C LYS A 391 -49.71 1.54 -4.96
N GLY A 392 -49.96 1.92 -6.22
CA GLY A 392 -50.32 3.29 -6.60
C GLY A 392 -49.17 4.30 -6.53
N LEU A 393 -47.94 3.86 -6.82
CA LEU A 393 -46.77 4.74 -6.83
C LEU A 393 -46.81 5.64 -8.07
N GLU A 394 -46.82 6.96 -7.86
CA GLU A 394 -46.67 7.93 -8.94
C GLU A 394 -45.20 7.98 -9.37
N ILE A 395 -44.90 7.35 -10.50
CA ILE A 395 -43.56 7.29 -11.06
C ILE A 395 -43.33 8.54 -11.91
N PRO A 396 -42.25 9.31 -11.69
CA PRO A 396 -41.92 10.41 -12.57
C PRO A 396 -41.59 9.90 -13.97
N TYR A 397 -41.93 10.65 -15.03
CA TYR A 397 -41.68 10.23 -16.41
C TYR A 397 -40.19 10.07 -16.74
N ALA A 398 -39.35 10.96 -16.19
CA ALA A 398 -37.90 10.89 -16.32
C ALA A 398 -37.23 11.43 -15.05
N VAL A 399 -36.02 10.97 -14.80
CA VAL A 399 -35.18 11.44 -13.68
C VAL A 399 -33.81 11.86 -14.23
N LEU A 400 -33.54 13.16 -14.23
CA LEU A 400 -32.22 13.67 -14.60
C LEU A 400 -31.20 13.42 -13.49
N ILE A 401 -29.97 13.13 -13.88
CA ILE A 401 -28.89 12.76 -12.95
C ILE A 401 -27.71 13.71 -13.06
N LYS A 402 -27.24 13.98 -14.28
CA LYS A 402 -26.14 14.89 -14.52
C LYS A 402 -26.29 15.65 -15.82
N LYS A 403 -25.59 16.77 -15.93
CA LYS A 403 -25.48 17.54 -17.17
C LYS A 403 -24.56 16.79 -18.14
N SER A 404 -24.95 16.67 -19.41
CA SER A 404 -24.10 16.14 -20.48
C SER A 404 -23.28 17.27 -21.09
N TYR A 405 -22.02 16.99 -21.40
CA TYR A 405 -21.13 17.88 -22.16
C TYR A 405 -20.69 17.24 -23.48
N GLU A 406 -21.34 16.16 -23.91
CA GLU A 406 -20.87 15.31 -25.00
C GLU A 406 -20.82 16.06 -26.34
N GLU A 407 -21.82 16.88 -26.65
CA GLU A 407 -21.83 17.73 -27.85
C GLU A 407 -20.63 18.71 -27.87
N LYS A 408 -20.29 19.29 -26.72
CA LYS A 408 -19.16 20.22 -26.57
C LYS A 408 -17.81 19.49 -26.64
N ARG A 409 -17.75 18.24 -26.16
CA ARG A 409 -16.56 17.37 -26.26
C ARG A 409 -16.33 16.88 -27.69
N GLN A 410 -17.38 16.51 -28.43
CA GLN A 410 -17.26 16.10 -29.84
C GLN A 410 -16.64 17.20 -30.70
N LYS A 411 -16.98 18.47 -30.43
CA LYS A 411 -16.37 19.64 -31.09
C LYS A 411 -14.89 19.83 -30.75
N LYS A 412 -14.41 19.30 -29.61
CA LYS A 412 -13.03 19.46 -29.09
C LYS A 412 -12.20 18.18 -29.05
N ARG A 413 -12.67 17.07 -29.65
CA ARG A 413 -12.11 15.69 -29.58
C ARG A 413 -10.66 15.51 -30.07
N ALA A 414 -9.99 16.57 -30.50
CA ALA A 414 -8.64 16.54 -31.05
C ALA A 414 -7.52 16.81 -30.02
N LYS A 415 -7.83 17.14 -28.76
CA LYS A 415 -6.80 17.46 -27.75
C LYS A 415 -6.64 16.33 -26.72
N PRO A 416 -5.45 15.72 -26.60
CA PRO A 416 -5.17 14.77 -25.53
C PRO A 416 -5.19 15.45 -24.15
N ARG A 417 -5.45 14.68 -23.10
CA ARG A 417 -5.45 15.19 -21.71
C ARG A 417 -4.03 15.50 -21.27
N SER A 418 -3.84 16.56 -20.50
CA SER A 418 -2.53 16.97 -19.95
C SER A 418 -2.13 16.21 -18.67
N TRP A 419 -2.90 15.18 -18.29
CA TRP A 419 -2.75 14.45 -17.04
C TRP A 419 -3.04 12.96 -17.23
N LYS A 420 -2.41 12.15 -16.38
CA LYS A 420 -2.54 10.69 -16.37
C LYS A 420 -2.74 10.15 -14.95
N LEU A 421 -3.30 8.96 -14.87
CA LEU A 421 -3.40 8.18 -13.63
C LEU A 421 -2.34 7.07 -13.64
N LYS A 422 -1.84 6.72 -12.46
CA LYS A 422 -1.03 5.52 -12.28
C LYS A 422 -1.93 4.30 -12.25
N THR A 423 -1.45 3.20 -12.81
CA THR A 423 -2.13 1.90 -12.79
C THR A 423 -1.34 0.93 -11.91
N LEU A 424 -2.04 -0.01 -11.28
CA LEU A 424 -1.42 -1.13 -10.59
C LEU A 424 -0.95 -2.14 -11.63
N ASN A 425 0.23 -2.73 -11.38
CA ASN A 425 0.73 -3.85 -12.18
C ASN A 425 -0.11 -5.10 -11.86
N MET A 426 -1.14 -5.36 -12.68
CA MET A 426 -2.02 -6.52 -12.55
C MET A 426 -1.68 -7.57 -13.60
N GLU A 427 -1.55 -8.82 -13.17
CA GLU A 427 -1.48 -9.97 -14.07
C GLU A 427 -2.89 -10.33 -14.56
N VAL A 428 -3.03 -10.56 -15.87
CA VAL A 428 -4.27 -10.98 -16.50
C VAL A 428 -4.16 -12.47 -16.85
N ASP A 429 -4.94 -13.32 -16.19
CA ASP A 429 -4.88 -14.79 -16.38
C ASP A 429 -5.45 -15.26 -17.73
N ASP A 430 -6.24 -14.43 -18.44
CA ASP A 430 -6.77 -14.72 -19.77
C ASP A 430 -6.85 -13.44 -20.64
N PRO A 431 -6.15 -13.34 -21.78
CA PRO A 431 -6.41 -12.29 -22.75
C PRO A 431 -7.77 -12.55 -23.41
N LYS A 432 -8.84 -12.07 -22.79
CA LYS A 432 -10.18 -12.05 -23.42
C LYS A 432 -10.10 -11.19 -24.68
N GLY A 433 -10.77 -11.63 -25.75
CA GLY A 433 -10.64 -11.05 -27.08
C GLY A 433 -10.93 -9.55 -27.17
N ARG A 434 -10.44 -8.92 -28.24
CA ARG A 434 -10.46 -7.46 -28.54
C ARG A 434 -11.75 -6.70 -28.13
N VAL A 435 -12.92 -7.33 -28.23
CA VAL A 435 -14.22 -6.72 -27.89
C VAL A 435 -14.36 -6.38 -26.41
N ASP A 436 -13.77 -7.16 -25.50
CA ASP A 436 -13.81 -6.86 -24.06
C ASP A 436 -12.79 -5.78 -23.69
N GLU A 437 -11.66 -5.68 -24.41
CA GLU A 437 -10.67 -4.61 -24.24
C GLU A 437 -11.24 -3.24 -24.65
N GLU A 438 -11.94 -3.17 -25.78
CA GLU A 438 -12.61 -1.93 -26.23
C GLU A 438 -13.68 -1.45 -25.23
N LYS A 439 -14.43 -2.38 -24.63
CA LYS A 439 -15.40 -2.07 -23.57
C LYS A 439 -14.71 -1.55 -22.31
N ILE A 440 -13.61 -2.17 -21.89
CA ILE A 440 -12.84 -1.72 -20.73
C ILE A 440 -12.26 -0.33 -21.00
N SER A 441 -11.74 -0.09 -22.20
CA SER A 441 -11.16 1.22 -22.60
C SER A 441 -12.22 2.32 -22.62
N SER A 442 -13.39 2.06 -23.19
CA SER A 442 -14.51 3.02 -23.19
C SER A 442 -15.04 3.31 -21.78
N GLU A 443 -15.13 2.30 -20.91
CA GLU A 443 -15.47 2.51 -19.49
C GLU A 443 -14.42 3.32 -18.73
N TYR A 444 -13.14 3.07 -19.02
CA TYR A 444 -12.04 3.82 -18.43
C TYR A 444 -12.05 5.27 -18.90
N GLU A 445 -12.34 5.52 -20.18
CA GLU A 445 -12.49 6.88 -20.69
C GLU A 445 -13.65 7.61 -20.01
N GLN A 446 -14.82 6.96 -19.86
CA GLN A 446 -15.95 7.50 -19.12
C GLN A 446 -15.59 7.82 -17.66
N PHE A 447 -14.82 6.96 -17.01
CA PHE A 447 -14.33 7.23 -15.66
C PHE A 447 -13.45 8.49 -15.60
N LEU A 448 -12.53 8.66 -16.56
CA LEU A 448 -11.71 9.87 -16.65
C LEU A 448 -12.56 11.13 -16.92
N GLN A 449 -13.64 11.02 -17.70
CA GLN A 449 -14.59 12.12 -17.90
C GLN A 449 -15.32 12.47 -16.60
N ASP A 450 -15.77 11.47 -15.84
CA ASP A 450 -16.43 11.66 -14.54
C ASP A 450 -15.50 12.40 -13.54
N LEU A 451 -14.18 12.20 -13.62
CA LEU A 451 -13.18 12.93 -12.81
C LEU A 451 -13.04 14.41 -13.19
N GLU A 452 -13.08 14.74 -14.49
CA GLU A 452 -13.03 16.13 -14.96
C GLU A 452 -14.25 16.93 -14.47
N GLU A 453 -15.41 16.28 -14.49
CA GLU A 453 -16.70 16.88 -14.15
C GLU A 453 -16.91 17.07 -12.65
N ASN A 454 -16.43 16.13 -11.83
CA ASN A 454 -16.73 16.11 -10.39
C ASN A 454 -15.49 16.42 -9.52
N PRO A 455 -15.43 17.59 -8.86
CA PRO A 455 -14.34 17.90 -7.93
C PRO A 455 -14.30 16.97 -6.72
N ASP A 456 -15.45 16.47 -6.26
CA ASP A 456 -15.54 15.57 -5.11
C ASP A 456 -14.85 14.22 -5.34
N LEU A 457 -14.84 13.73 -6.58
CA LEU A 457 -14.13 12.49 -6.93
C LEU A 457 -12.61 12.74 -6.97
N ARG A 458 -12.19 13.91 -7.44
CA ARG A 458 -10.78 14.32 -7.53
C ARG A 458 -10.11 14.49 -6.18
N PHE A 459 -10.83 14.98 -5.17
CA PHE A 459 -10.26 15.23 -3.84
C PHE A 459 -9.51 14.01 -3.27
N ASN A 460 -9.98 12.81 -3.58
CA ASN A 460 -9.39 11.58 -3.08
C ASN A 460 -8.42 10.89 -4.06
N ILE A 461 -8.13 11.46 -5.23
CA ILE A 461 -7.27 10.85 -6.25
C ILE A 461 -6.02 11.69 -6.47
N SER A 462 -4.90 11.03 -6.70
CA SER A 462 -3.64 11.69 -7.09
C SER A 462 -3.56 11.76 -8.62
N LEU A 463 -3.54 12.97 -9.17
CA LEU A 463 -3.44 13.22 -10.62
C LEU A 463 -2.01 13.60 -10.96
N TYR A 464 -1.45 13.01 -12.02
CA TYR A 464 -0.06 13.26 -12.44
C TYR A 464 -0.03 14.02 -13.76
N ARG A 465 0.95 14.91 -13.93
CA ARG A 465 1.17 15.58 -15.21
C ARG A 465 1.66 14.60 -16.26
N ASP A 466 1.11 14.70 -17.46
CA ASP A 466 1.63 13.94 -18.59
C ASP A 466 2.77 14.74 -19.25
N THR A 467 4.00 14.24 -19.14
CA THR A 467 5.20 14.89 -19.68
C THR A 467 5.25 14.85 -21.20
N GLU A 468 4.56 13.88 -21.83
CA GLU A 468 4.52 13.71 -23.29
C GLU A 468 3.53 14.65 -23.97
N ASN A 469 2.50 15.11 -23.25
CA ASN A 469 1.40 15.90 -23.79
C ASN A 469 1.26 17.25 -23.06
N GLN A 470 2.25 18.13 -23.23
CA GLN A 470 2.12 19.53 -22.77
C GLN A 470 1.29 20.36 -23.78
N PRO A 471 0.13 20.90 -23.37
CA PRO A 471 -0.55 21.91 -24.19
C PRO A 471 0.24 23.22 -24.16
N SER A 472 0.54 23.79 -25.33
CA SER A 472 1.14 25.12 -25.42
C SER A 472 0.21 26.18 -24.80
N GLU A 473 0.75 26.97 -23.86
CA GLU A 473 0.02 27.96 -23.04
C GLU A 473 -0.69 29.09 -23.84
N MET A 474 -0.55 29.13 -25.16
CA MET A 474 -1.02 30.24 -26.00
C MET A 474 -2.44 30.11 -26.59
N THR A 475 -3.23 29.05 -26.30
CA THR A 475 -4.54 28.84 -26.96
C THR A 475 -5.78 28.80 -26.04
N SER A 476 -5.66 29.18 -24.77
CA SER A 476 -6.76 29.05 -23.79
C SER A 476 -7.74 30.23 -23.72
N VAL A 477 -7.57 31.29 -24.53
CA VAL A 477 -8.32 32.56 -24.37
C VAL A 477 -9.46 32.81 -25.36
N THR A 478 -9.77 31.94 -26.32
CA THR A 478 -10.69 32.31 -27.43
C THR A 478 -12.04 31.60 -27.55
N ASP A 479 -12.50 30.74 -26.62
CA ASP A 479 -13.86 30.20 -26.72
C ASP A 479 -14.63 30.27 -25.40
N GLY A 480 -15.69 31.09 -25.39
CA GLY A 480 -16.53 31.47 -24.25
C GLY A 480 -17.41 30.38 -23.63
N GLU A 481 -17.04 29.10 -23.74
CA GLU A 481 -17.69 28.00 -23.02
C GLU A 481 -16.65 27.03 -22.44
N HIS A 482 -16.39 27.19 -21.15
CA HIS A 482 -15.48 26.35 -20.38
C HIS A 482 -16.08 24.95 -20.20
N LEU A 483 -15.45 23.94 -20.81
CA LEU A 483 -15.65 22.54 -20.40
C LEU A 483 -15.10 22.37 -18.98
N PRO A 484 -15.71 21.51 -18.14
CA PRO A 484 -15.08 21.05 -16.91
C PRO A 484 -13.71 20.45 -17.22
N ALA A 485 -12.66 21.00 -16.61
CA ALA A 485 -11.28 20.55 -16.78
C ALA A 485 -10.58 20.52 -15.43
N VAL A 486 -9.60 19.63 -15.29
CA VAL A 486 -8.77 19.55 -14.08
C VAL A 486 -7.86 20.78 -14.03
N PRO A 487 -7.89 21.55 -12.93
CA PRO A 487 -7.03 22.72 -12.81
C PRO A 487 -5.56 22.31 -12.58
N LEU A 488 -4.63 23.05 -13.19
CA LEU A 488 -3.19 22.70 -13.24
C LEU A 488 -2.50 22.62 -11.87
N HIS A 489 -3.06 23.24 -10.83
CA HIS A 489 -2.53 23.21 -9.46
C HIS A 489 -2.83 21.90 -8.71
N GLU A 490 -3.79 21.10 -9.18
CA GLU A 490 -4.12 19.78 -8.62
C GLU A 490 -3.18 18.68 -9.13
N LEU A 491 -2.37 18.96 -10.16
CA LEU A 491 -1.50 17.97 -10.81
C LEU A 491 -0.14 17.87 -10.11
N LEU A 492 0.21 16.66 -9.67
CA LEU A 492 1.52 16.32 -9.13
C LEU A 492 2.55 16.12 -10.26
N ALA A 493 3.81 16.48 -9.98
CA ALA A 493 4.93 16.10 -10.83
C ALA A 493 5.28 14.62 -10.59
N ASP A 494 5.48 13.85 -11.66
CA ASP A 494 6.03 12.50 -11.54
C ASP A 494 7.49 12.60 -11.09
N LEU A 495 7.75 12.26 -9.83
CA LEU A 495 9.10 12.02 -9.33
C LEU A 495 9.39 10.53 -9.55
N GLU A 496 9.95 10.21 -10.71
CA GLU A 496 10.61 8.93 -10.93
C GLU A 496 11.99 9.01 -10.27
N ILE A 497 12.14 8.37 -9.11
CA ILE A 497 13.47 8.11 -8.55
C ILE A 497 14.00 6.94 -9.37
N SER A 498 14.82 7.25 -10.38
CA SER A 498 15.61 6.25 -11.06
C SER A 498 16.65 5.71 -10.09
N ASP A 499 16.48 4.48 -9.61
CA ASP A 499 17.47 3.75 -8.79
C ASP A 499 18.73 3.34 -9.61
N ASP A 500 19.00 3.99 -10.74
CA ASP A 500 20.09 3.67 -11.68
C ASP A 500 21.29 4.65 -11.61
N GLU A 501 21.33 5.57 -10.64
CA GLU A 501 22.52 6.41 -10.37
C GLU A 501 23.37 5.88 -9.21
N GLU A 502 23.81 4.63 -9.30
CA GLU A 502 25.05 4.21 -8.64
C GLU A 502 25.97 3.55 -9.68
N TYR A 503 27.25 3.95 -9.66
CA TYR A 503 28.39 3.42 -10.44
C TYR A 503 28.70 4.02 -11.82
N LYS A 504 28.93 5.34 -11.94
CA LYS A 504 29.87 5.90 -12.96
C LYS A 504 30.57 7.19 -12.53
N GLU A 505 31.26 7.19 -11.40
CA GLU A 505 32.29 8.21 -11.13
C GLU A 505 33.45 7.58 -10.36
N THR A 506 34.47 7.11 -11.08
CA THR A 506 35.90 7.26 -10.77
C THR A 506 36.72 6.44 -11.78
N GLU A 507 36.96 6.97 -12.99
CA GLU A 507 38.11 6.53 -13.81
C GLU A 507 38.39 7.48 -14.98
N GLU A 508 38.48 8.79 -14.75
CA GLU A 508 38.97 9.73 -15.78
C GLU A 508 39.67 10.94 -15.14
N ALA A 509 40.73 10.68 -14.39
CA ALA A 509 41.65 11.72 -13.91
C ALA A 509 43.09 11.19 -13.77
N SER A 510 43.65 10.63 -14.84
CA SER A 510 45.12 10.47 -14.95
C SER A 510 45.57 10.30 -16.40
N THR A 511 45.23 11.26 -17.26
CA THR A 511 45.93 11.45 -18.54
C THR A 511 45.92 12.92 -18.92
N LYS A 512 46.87 13.67 -18.37
CA LYS A 512 47.55 14.83 -18.97
C LYS A 512 48.59 15.36 -18.00
N GLU A 513 49.82 14.87 -18.14
CA GLU A 513 51.06 15.64 -18.43
C GLU A 513 52.28 14.71 -18.46
#